data_AF-A0A953F6P6-F1
#
_entry.id   AF-A0A953F6P6-F1
#
_cell.length_a   1.000
_cell.length_b   1.000
_cell.length_c   1.000
_cell.angle_alpha   90.00
_cell.angle_beta   90.00
_cell.angle_gamma   90.00
#
_symmetry.space_group_name_H-M   'P 1'
#
loop_
_entity.id
_entity.type
_entity.pdbx_description
1 polymer ?
#
loop_
_entity_poly.entity_id
_entity_poly.type
_entity_poly.pdbx_seq_one_letter_code
_entity_poly.pdbx_strand_id
1 'polypeptide(L)'
;MKNILRPLAVLALALTTYINSNTISAQAVEEGNVTLDPYYGFFSVAKALFTANDNQTIVSSSFIGPVGLKGEYMFSDKMSIGAEFNYTAMSWQYDEVDSASSTVYH
;
A
#
# COMPACT_ATOMS: atom_id res chain seq x y z
N MET A 1 -22.20 -7.38 6.56
CA MET A 1 -20.74 -7.55 6.34
C MET A 1 -19.93 -7.97 7.57
N LYS A 2 -20.38 -7.73 8.82
CA LYS A 2 -19.63 -8.06 10.05
C LYS A 2 -19.29 -9.55 10.27
N ASN A 3 -20.01 -10.48 9.65
CA ASN A 3 -19.87 -11.92 9.94
C ASN A 3 -18.81 -12.64 9.07
N ILE A 4 -18.30 -12.00 8.01
CA ILE A 4 -17.28 -12.58 7.12
C ILE A 4 -15.85 -12.25 7.57
N LEU A 5 -15.69 -11.25 8.45
CA LEU A 5 -14.40 -10.81 8.97
C LEU A 5 -13.74 -11.85 9.91
N ARG A 6 -14.55 -12.60 10.67
CA ARG A 6 -14.09 -13.64 11.59
C ARG A 6 -13.44 -14.84 10.88
N PRO A 7 -14.08 -15.48 9.88
CA PRO A 7 -13.43 -16.56 9.15
C PRO A 7 -12.23 -16.08 8.31
N LEU A 8 -12.27 -14.86 7.79
CA LEU A 8 -11.15 -14.28 7.05
C LEU A 8 -9.92 -14.05 7.95
N ALA A 9 -10.13 -13.61 9.19
CA ALA A 9 -9.05 -13.45 10.18
C ALA A 9 -8.43 -14.80 10.59
N VAL A 10 -9.22 -15.85 10.73
CA VAL A 10 -8.73 -17.20 11.03
C VAL A 10 -7.93 -17.78 9.84
N LEU A 11 -8.39 -17.55 8.61
CA LEU A 11 -7.68 -17.96 7.41
C LEU A 11 -6.34 -17.23 7.26
N ALA A 12 -6.31 -15.92 7.53
CA ALA A 12 -5.08 -15.14 7.52
C ALA A 12 -4.07 -15.65 8.57
N LEU A 13 -4.54 -16.00 9.78
CA LEU A 13 -3.69 -16.52 10.86
C LEU A 13 -3.17 -17.94 10.56
N ALA A 14 -3.94 -18.76 9.85
CA ALA A 14 -3.50 -20.10 9.42
C ALA A 14 -2.48 -20.05 8.26
N LEU A 15 -2.54 -19.00 7.43
CA LEU A 15 -1.58 -18.81 6.34
C LEU A 15 -0.20 -18.39 6.86
N THR A 16 -0.12 -17.60 7.93
CA THR A 16 1.15 -17.13 8.49
C THR A 16 1.97 -18.24 9.15
N THR A 17 1.32 -19.25 9.74
CA THR A 17 2.01 -20.39 10.36
C THR A 17 2.62 -21.34 9.32
N TYR A 18 2.08 -21.39 8.11
CA TYR A 18 2.57 -22.24 7.02
C TYR A 18 3.81 -21.68 6.31
N ILE A 19 4.08 -20.37 6.42
CA ILE A 19 5.21 -19.71 5.75
C ILE A 19 6.54 -19.96 6.47
N ASN A 20 6.51 -20.36 7.75
CA ASN A 20 7.70 -20.42 8.63
C ASN A 20 8.55 -21.70 8.52
N SER A 21 8.12 -22.73 7.77
CA SER A 21 8.84 -24.01 7.69
C SER A 21 9.83 -24.12 6.53
N ASN A 22 10.03 -23.06 5.75
CA ASN A 22 11.05 -23.06 4.70
C ASN A 22 12.35 -22.47 5.27
N THR A 23 13.39 -23.30 5.34
CA THR A 23 14.76 -22.81 5.46
C THR A 23 15.01 -21.83 4.33
N ILE A 24 15.01 -20.53 4.64
CA ILE A 24 15.28 -19.48 3.66
C ILE A 24 16.76 -19.63 3.28
N SER A 25 17.03 -20.40 2.23
CA SER A 25 18.28 -20.26 1.49
C SER A 25 18.26 -18.83 0.96
N ALA A 26 19.13 -17.96 1.50
CA ALA A 26 19.39 -16.67 0.89
C ALA A 26 19.85 -16.95 -0.55
N GLN A 27 18.94 -16.82 -1.51
CA GLN A 27 19.26 -17.05 -2.91
C GLN A 27 20.15 -15.89 -3.33
N ALA A 28 21.44 -16.19 -3.51
CA ALA A 28 22.34 -15.27 -4.18
C ALA A 28 21.75 -15.01 -5.57
N VAL A 29 21.52 -13.73 -5.87
CA VAL A 29 21.00 -13.32 -7.17
C VAL A 29 22.19 -13.16 -8.10
N GLU A 30 22.20 -13.89 -9.19
CA GLU A 30 23.30 -13.95 -10.16
C GLU A 30 22.83 -13.42 -11.53
N GLU A 31 23.76 -13.16 -12.45
CA GLU A 31 23.43 -12.89 -13.84
C GLU A 31 22.46 -13.93 -14.42
N GLY A 32 21.41 -13.45 -15.09
CA GLY A 32 20.33 -14.26 -15.64
C GLY A 32 19.17 -14.50 -14.69
N ASN A 33 19.28 -14.18 -13.39
CA ASN A 33 18.17 -14.32 -12.47
C ASN A 33 17.05 -13.31 -12.77
N VAL A 34 15.82 -13.78 -12.60
CA VAL A 34 14.62 -12.95 -12.55
C VAL A 34 14.11 -12.93 -11.11
N THR A 35 13.94 -11.74 -10.53
CA THR A 35 13.30 -11.54 -9.23
C THR A 35 11.90 -10.98 -9.41
N LEU A 36 11.00 -11.33 -8.49
CA LEU A 36 9.64 -10.82 -8.45
C LEU A 36 9.28 -10.46 -7.01
N ASP A 37 9.22 -9.16 -6.74
CA ASP A 37 9.07 -8.61 -5.40
C ASP A 37 7.73 -7.89 -5.27
N PRO A 38 6.73 -8.47 -4.59
CA PRO A 38 5.57 -7.73 -4.15
C PRO A 38 5.96 -6.81 -2.98
N TYR A 39 5.50 -5.57 -3.00
CA TYR A 39 5.76 -4.63 -1.93
C TYR A 39 4.50 -3.85 -1.54
N TYR A 40 4.46 -3.43 -0.28
CA TYR A 40 3.44 -2.53 0.25
C TYR A 40 4.13 -1.38 0.97
N GLY A 41 4.06 -0.17 0.40
CA GLY A 41 4.69 1.01 0.96
C GLY A 41 3.75 1.86 1.81
N PHE A 42 4.32 2.88 2.45
CA PHE A 42 3.59 3.88 3.22
C PHE A 42 3.93 5.29 2.71
N PHE A 43 2.91 6.11 2.43
CA PHE A 43 3.13 7.50 2.02
C PHE A 43 3.39 8.39 3.25
N SER A 44 4.58 8.99 3.30
CA SER A 44 4.95 9.99 4.32
C SER A 44 4.79 11.43 3.81
N VAL A 45 5.27 11.74 2.59
CA VAL A 45 5.45 13.14 2.15
C VAL A 45 4.20 13.76 1.54
N ALA A 46 3.51 13.06 0.62
CA ALA A 46 2.32 13.60 -0.04
C ALA A 46 1.22 13.92 1.00
N LYS A 47 0.94 12.98 1.90
CA LYS A 47 -0.03 13.17 2.99
C LYS A 47 0.32 14.38 3.86
N ALA A 48 1.59 14.56 4.22
CA ALA A 48 2.04 15.70 5.01
C ALA A 48 1.86 17.04 4.30
N LEU A 49 2.12 17.12 2.99
CA LEU A 49 1.95 18.34 2.20
C LEU A 49 0.49 18.77 2.04
N PHE A 50 -0.42 17.80 1.91
CA PHE A 50 -1.85 18.08 1.84
C PHE A 50 -2.44 18.51 3.20
N THR A 51 -2.02 17.87 4.31
CA THR A 51 -2.43 18.32 5.65
C THR A 51 -1.88 19.70 6.02
N ALA A 52 -0.74 20.10 5.46
CA ALA A 52 -0.11 21.40 5.77
C ALA A 52 -0.75 22.60 5.03
N ASN A 53 -1.43 22.38 3.88
CA ASN A 53 -2.05 23.45 3.09
C ASN A 53 -3.54 23.64 3.35
N ASP A 54 -4.20 22.65 3.97
CA ASP A 54 -5.64 22.73 4.19
C ASP A 54 -5.96 23.44 5.52
N ASN A 55 -6.43 24.68 5.42
CA ASN A 55 -7.11 25.38 6.53
C ASN A 55 -8.56 24.89 6.71
N GLN A 56 -9.00 23.91 5.93
CA GLN A 56 -10.33 23.31 6.01
C GLN A 56 -10.31 22.05 6.89
N THR A 57 -11.41 21.84 7.62
CA THR A 57 -11.52 20.70 8.54
C THR A 57 -11.76 19.43 7.73
N ILE A 58 -10.69 18.66 7.47
CA ILE A 58 -10.79 17.35 6.81
C ILE A 58 -11.58 16.41 7.73
N VAL A 59 -12.79 16.01 7.31
CA VAL A 59 -13.70 15.15 8.10
C VAL A 59 -13.32 13.68 7.99
N SER A 60 -12.85 13.24 6.82
CA SER A 60 -12.38 11.86 6.61
C SER A 60 -11.35 11.77 5.48
N SER A 61 -10.31 10.97 5.71
CA SER A 61 -9.30 10.67 4.69
C SER A 61 -8.99 9.17 4.69
N SER A 62 -9.08 8.54 3.53
CA SER A 62 -8.78 7.12 3.33
C SER A 62 -7.64 6.96 2.35
N PHE A 63 -6.70 6.09 2.70
CA PHE A 63 -5.48 5.87 1.92
C PHE A 63 -5.20 4.38 1.81
N ILE A 64 -4.97 3.94 0.59
CA ILE A 64 -4.37 2.64 0.29
C ILE A 64 -2.96 2.96 -0.22
N GLY A 65 -1.96 2.51 0.54
CA GLY A 65 -0.56 2.75 0.23
C GLY A 65 -0.16 2.16 -1.12
N PRO A 66 1.01 2.55 -1.67
CA PRO A 66 1.47 2.03 -2.93
C PRO A 66 1.67 0.53 -2.76
N VAL A 67 0.75 -0.22 -3.34
CA VAL A 67 0.87 -1.66 -3.49
C VAL A 67 1.43 -1.90 -4.87
N GLY A 68 2.52 -2.65 -4.94
CA GLY A 68 3.24 -2.81 -6.16
C GLY A 68 3.86 -4.18 -6.31
N LEU A 69 4.22 -4.44 -7.55
CA LEU A 69 4.96 -5.61 -7.95
C LEU A 69 6.12 -5.13 -8.80
N LYS A 70 7.33 -5.54 -8.42
CA LYS A 70 8.56 -5.24 -9.15
C LYS A 70 9.11 -6.52 -9.73
N GLY A 71 9.31 -6.56 -11.03
CA GLY A 71 10.04 -7.63 -11.70
C GLY A 71 11.40 -7.12 -12.14
N GLU A 72 12.49 -7.77 -11.75
CA GLU A 72 13.85 -7.39 -12.15
C GLU A 72 14.56 -8.56 -12.83
N TYR A 73 15.28 -8.27 -13.91
CA TYR A 73 16.17 -9.18 -14.59
C TYR A 73 17.61 -8.73 -14.40
N MET A 74 18.46 -9.61 -13.90
CA MET A 74 19.90 -9.35 -13.75
C MET A 74 20.60 -9.64 -15.07
N PHE A 75 21.08 -8.60 -15.77
CA PHE A 75 21.85 -8.78 -17.01
C PHE A 75 23.36 -8.84 -16.75
N SER A 76 23.79 -8.62 -15.51
CA SER A 76 25.13 -8.84 -14.99
C SER A 76 25.01 -8.98 -13.47
N ASP A 77 25.98 -9.63 -12.80
CA ASP A 77 26.03 -9.77 -11.33
C ASP A 77 25.94 -8.45 -10.53
N LYS A 78 26.09 -7.30 -11.20
CA LYS A 78 26.07 -5.96 -10.58
C LYS A 78 24.96 -5.07 -11.09
N MET A 79 24.26 -5.46 -12.15
CA MET A 79 23.29 -4.59 -12.81
C MET A 79 22.04 -5.37 -13.19
N SER A 80 20.90 -4.78 -12.88
CA SER A 80 19.59 -5.30 -13.25
C SER A 80 18.79 -4.24 -14.00
N ILE A 81 17.86 -4.72 -14.81
CA ILE A 81 16.81 -3.90 -15.42
C ILE A 81 15.47 -4.50 -15.03
N GLY A 82 14.52 -3.64 -14.66
CA GLY A 82 13.24 -4.10 -14.17
C GLY A 82 12.09 -3.21 -14.59
N ALA A 83 10.89 -3.74 -14.44
CA ALA A 83 9.65 -3.02 -14.59
C ALA A 83 8.86 -3.10 -13.28
N GLU A 84 8.19 -2.01 -12.96
CA GLU A 84 7.41 -1.90 -11.74
C GLU A 84 5.98 -1.51 -12.08
N PHE A 85 5.02 -2.26 -11.55
CA PHE A 85 3.62 -1.91 -11.58
C PHE A 85 3.20 -1.52 -10.18
N ASN A 86 2.66 -0.32 -10.00
CA ASN A 86 2.13 0.05 -8.70
C ASN A 86 0.85 0.87 -8.74
N TYR A 87 0.06 0.65 -7.70
CA TYR A 87 -1.29 1.15 -7.52
C TYR A 87 -1.35 1.90 -6.20
N THR A 88 -1.84 3.13 -6.26
CA THR A 88 -2.07 3.99 -5.10
C THR A 88 -3.46 4.57 -5.21
N ALA A 89 -4.21 4.56 -4.11
CA ALA A 89 -5.53 5.20 -4.06
C ALA A 89 -5.60 6.12 -2.83
N MET A 90 -6.10 7.33 -3.08
CA MET A 90 -6.23 8.38 -2.07
C MET A 90 -7.60 9.04 -2.23
N SER A 91 -8.35 9.15 -1.14
CA SER A 91 -9.68 9.75 -1.12
C SER A 91 -9.79 10.72 0.05
N TRP A 92 -10.37 11.88 -0.23
CA TRP A 92 -10.66 12.94 0.72
C TRP A 92 -12.13 13.30 0.65
N GLN A 93 -12.75 13.47 1.81
CA GLN A 93 -14.12 13.97 1.95
C GLN A 93 -14.07 15.26 2.76
N TYR A 94 -14.72 16.29 2.23
CA TYR A 94 -14.84 17.62 2.81
C TYR A 94 -16.31 17.92 3.02
N ASP A 95 -16.67 18.40 4.21
CA ASP A 95 -18.00 18.96 4.45
C ASP A 95 -17.93 20.47 4.24
N GLU A 96 -18.69 21.01 3.28
CA GLU A 96 -18.86 22.46 3.14
C GLU A 96 -19.84 22.95 4.21
N VAL A 97 -19.35 23.77 5.15
CA VAL A 97 -20.20 24.48 6.11
C VAL A 97 -20.55 25.85 5.52
N ASP A 98 -21.74 26.00 4.97
CA ASP A 98 -22.26 27.31 4.60
C ASP A 98 -22.53 28.13 5.87
N SER A 99 -21.62 29.07 6.16
CA SER A 99 -21.66 29.92 7.35
C SER A 99 -22.88 30.85 7.40
N ALA A 100 -23.63 31.00 6.29
CA ALA A 100 -24.87 31.77 6.26
C ALA A 100 -26.10 30.96 6.71
N SER A 101 -26.06 29.62 6.61
CA SER A 101 -27.25 28.76 6.77
C SER A 101 -27.13 27.71 7.87
N SER A 102 -25.93 27.48 8.43
CA SER A 102 -25.65 26.38 9.38
C SER A 102 -26.08 25.00 8.87
N THR A 103 -26.17 24.83 7.56
CA THR A 103 -26.56 23.57 6.91
C THR A 103 -25.31 22.86 6.44
N VAL A 104 -25.12 21.62 6.88
CA VAL A 104 -24.04 20.74 6.41
C VAL A 104 -24.56 20.00 5.18
N TYR A 105 -23.89 20.15 4.04
CA TYR A 105 -24.17 19.38 2.82
C TYR A 105 -23.27 18.15 2.78
N HIS A 106 -23.88 16.97 2.60
CA HIS A 106 -23.22 15.67 2.46
C HIS A 106 -22.92 15.33 1.00
#